data_AF-A0A4Y2G3K1-F1
#
_entry.id   AF-A0A4Y2G3K1-F1
#
_cell.length_a   1.000
_cell.length_b   1.000
_cell.length_c   1.000
_cell.angle_alpha   90.00
_cell.angle_beta   90.00
_cell.angle_gamma   90.00
#
_symmetry.space_group_name_H-M   'P 1'
#
loop_
_entity.id
_entity.type
_entity.pdbx_description
1 polymer ?
#
loop_
_entity_poly.entity_id
_entity_poly.type
_entity_poly.pdbx_seq_one_letter_code
_entity_poly.pdbx_strand_id
1 'polypeptide(L)'
;MKEVYGEQCLARCTIFRWCQRYVAQRVHIKDLKCPGQAHVLTNSATTLAVNELIRQNRRITTREVAVELSINKGTALYIIHKKLGYGKVVHSGCPSICQRITRRREWVFA
;
A
#
# COMPACT_ATOMS: atom_id res chain seq x y z
N MET A 1 -30.87 -13.35 -25.65
CA MET A 1 -30.08 -13.37 -24.39
C MET A 1 -30.89 -13.86 -23.21
N LYS A 2 -32.06 -13.27 -22.92
CA LYS A 2 -32.95 -13.72 -21.85
C LYS A 2 -33.48 -15.16 -22.03
N GLU A 3 -33.63 -15.62 -23.27
CA GLU A 3 -34.02 -17.00 -23.59
C GLU A 3 -32.97 -18.04 -23.18
N VAL A 4 -31.68 -17.69 -23.19
CA VAL A 4 -30.57 -18.62 -22.90
C VAL A 4 -30.08 -18.48 -21.45
N TYR A 5 -30.04 -17.25 -20.93
CA TYR A 5 -29.47 -16.94 -19.60
C TYR A 5 -30.52 -16.55 -18.55
N GLY A 6 -31.81 -16.53 -18.92
CA GLY A 6 -32.90 -16.18 -18.00
C GLY A 6 -32.72 -14.81 -17.34
N GLU A 7 -33.00 -14.76 -16.05
CA GLU A 7 -32.85 -13.55 -15.21
C GLU A 7 -31.39 -13.20 -14.89
N GLN A 8 -30.46 -14.14 -15.07
CA GLN A 8 -29.02 -13.92 -14.88
C GLN A 8 -28.37 -13.22 -16.09
N CYS A 9 -29.18 -12.74 -17.04
CA CYS A 9 -28.70 -12.01 -18.20
C CYS A 9 -28.13 -10.64 -17.81
N LEU A 10 -26.94 -10.32 -18.34
CA LEU A 10 -26.37 -8.98 -18.25
C LEU A 10 -27.29 -7.95 -18.94
N ALA A 11 -27.35 -6.74 -18.38
CA ALA A 11 -28.08 -5.64 -18.99
C ALA A 11 -27.54 -5.34 -20.41
N ARG A 12 -28.44 -4.97 -21.33
CA ARG A 12 -28.11 -4.67 -22.75
C ARG A 12 -27.01 -3.62 -22.88
N CYS A 13 -26.98 -2.62 -22.01
CA CYS A 13 -25.94 -1.58 -21.97
C CYS A 13 -24.54 -2.15 -21.65
N THR A 14 -24.46 -3.12 -20.73
CA THR A 14 -23.21 -3.82 -20.38
C THR A 14 -22.70 -4.62 -21.55
N ILE A 15 -23.57 -5.35 -22.25
CA ILE A 15 -23.23 -6.15 -23.43
C ILE A 15 -22.68 -5.25 -24.55
N PHE A 16 -23.37 -4.15 -24.86
CA PHE A 16 -22.93 -3.23 -25.91
C PHE A 16 -21.56 -2.59 -25.59
N ARG A 17 -21.33 -2.20 -24.33
CA ARG A 17 -20.04 -1.69 -23.86
C ARG A 17 -18.91 -2.73 -24.01
N TRP A 18 -19.21 -4.01 -23.79
CA TRP A 18 -18.25 -5.09 -24.01
C TRP A 18 -17.96 -5.32 -25.50
N CYS A 19 -18.98 -5.32 -26.36
CA CYS A 19 -18.79 -5.41 -27.81
C CYS A 19 -17.91 -4.28 -28.35
N GLN A 20 -18.16 -3.04 -27.93
CA GLN A 20 -17.33 -1.89 -28.31
C GLN A 20 -15.87 -2.05 -27.88
N ARG A 21 -15.63 -2.54 -26.65
CA ARG A 21 -14.27 -2.81 -26.15
C ARG A 21 -13.56 -3.93 -26.90
N TYR A 22 -14.30 -4.96 -27.30
CA TYR A 22 -13.76 -6.07 -28.10
C TYR A 22 -13.33 -5.61 -29.50
N VAL A 23 -14.16 -4.78 -30.16
CA VAL A 23 -13.81 -4.16 -31.44
C VAL A 23 -12.59 -3.25 -31.31
N ALA A 24 -12.46 -2.54 -30.18
CA ALA A 24 -11.27 -1.76 -29.83
C ALA A 24 -10.05 -2.61 -29.40
N GLN A 25 -9.98 -3.88 -29.85
CA GLN A 25 -8.89 -4.84 -29.61
C GLN A 25 -8.58 -5.13 -28.13
N ARG A 26 -9.52 -4.90 -27.20
CA ARG A 26 -9.33 -5.34 -25.81
C ARG A 26 -9.48 -6.86 -25.73
N VAL A 27 -8.36 -7.58 -25.84
CA VAL A 27 -8.30 -9.06 -25.80
C VAL A 27 -8.35 -9.64 -24.38
N HIS A 28 -8.09 -8.82 -23.36
CA HIS A 28 -8.02 -9.29 -21.98
C HIS A 28 -9.42 -9.34 -21.34
N ILE A 29 -9.84 -10.56 -21.02
CA ILE A 29 -11.15 -10.87 -20.42
C ILE A 29 -11.22 -10.43 -18.96
N LYS A 30 -10.12 -10.45 -18.21
CA LYS A 30 -10.17 -10.03 -16.80
C LYS A 30 -10.26 -8.52 -16.68
N ASP A 31 -10.87 -8.07 -15.59
CA ASP A 31 -10.93 -6.66 -15.27
C ASP A 31 -9.52 -6.08 -15.12
N LEU A 32 -9.36 -4.86 -15.61
CA LEU A 32 -8.18 -4.06 -15.28
C LEU A 32 -8.22 -3.79 -13.78
N LYS A 33 -7.06 -3.64 -13.16
CA LYS A 33 -7.00 -3.19 -11.76
C LYS A 33 -7.83 -1.90 -11.67
N CYS A 34 -8.94 -1.96 -10.95
CA CYS A 34 -9.70 -0.75 -10.65
C CYS A 34 -8.71 0.21 -9.98
N PRO A 35 -8.65 1.49 -10.40
CA PRO A 35 -7.97 2.48 -9.59
C PRO A 35 -8.66 2.43 -8.22
N GLY A 36 -7.94 1.89 -7.23
CA GLY A 36 -8.43 1.87 -5.86
C GLY A 36 -8.65 3.31 -5.39
N GLN A 37 -9.29 3.47 -4.24
CA GLN A 37 -9.45 4.78 -3.64
C GLN A 37 -8.09 5.46 -3.55
N ALA A 38 -7.93 6.59 -4.26
CA ALA A 38 -6.69 7.34 -4.21
C ALA A 38 -6.44 7.68 -2.73
N HIS A 39 -5.24 7.40 -2.23
CA HIS A 39 -4.80 7.87 -0.92
C HIS A 39 -4.58 9.40 -0.98
N VAL A 40 -5.66 10.15 -1.21
CA VAL A 40 -5.71 11.62 -1.22
C VAL A 40 -5.32 12.21 0.14
N LEU A 41 -5.27 11.38 1.19
CA LEU A 41 -4.87 11.77 2.54
C LEU A 41 -3.35 11.85 2.78
N THR A 42 -2.52 11.58 1.77
CA THR A 42 -1.06 11.69 1.90
C THR A 42 -0.53 12.99 1.29
N ASN A 43 -0.79 14.11 1.96
CA ASN A 43 -0.09 15.36 1.68
C ASN A 43 1.41 15.18 1.93
N SER A 44 2.25 15.83 1.13
CA SER A 44 3.71 15.80 1.33
C SER A 44 4.10 16.34 2.71
N ALA A 45 3.40 17.39 3.17
CA ALA A 45 3.58 17.99 4.49
C ALA A 45 3.37 16.98 5.64
N THR A 46 2.32 16.15 5.59
CA THR A 46 2.09 15.14 6.64
C THR A 46 3.13 14.03 6.61
N THR A 47 3.64 13.68 5.41
CA THR A 47 4.73 12.70 5.29
C THR A 47 6.03 13.21 5.91
N LEU A 48 6.34 14.51 5.74
CA LEU A 48 7.50 15.14 6.36
C LEU A 48 7.37 15.24 7.88
N ALA A 49 6.19 15.64 8.38
CA ALA A 49 5.92 15.71 9.82
C ALA A 49 6.12 14.34 10.51
N VAL A 50 5.60 13.26 9.91
CA VAL A 50 5.83 11.89 10.41
C VAL A 50 7.33 11.56 10.43
N ASN A 51 8.07 11.93 9.38
CA ASN A 51 9.50 11.63 9.31
C ASN A 51 10.31 12.37 10.39
N GLU A 52 9.99 13.63 10.65
CA GLU A 52 10.66 14.41 11.71
C GLU A 52 10.32 13.87 13.11
N LEU A 53 9.07 13.47 13.37
CA LEU A 53 8.70 12.80 14.63
C LEU A 53 9.48 11.50 14.86
N ILE A 54 9.69 10.70 13.82
CA ILE A 54 10.50 9.47 13.89
C ILE A 54 11.99 9.80 14.13
N ARG A 55 12.49 10.90 13.54
CA ARG A 55 13.89 11.34 13.74
C ARG A 55 14.14 11.80 15.18
N GLN A 56 13.18 12.52 15.76
CA GLN A 56 13.22 12.96 17.15
C GLN A 56 13.09 11.78 18.13
N ASN A 57 12.13 10.89 17.89
CA ASN A 57 11.84 9.75 18.76
C ASN A 57 11.87 8.42 17.99
N ARG A 58 13.03 7.75 18.00
CA ARG A 58 13.24 6.47 17.27
C ARG A 58 12.42 5.30 17.79
N ARG A 59 11.85 5.39 19.00
CA ARG A 59 11.01 4.35 19.63
C ARG A 59 9.51 4.63 19.55
N ILE A 60 9.10 5.63 18.78
CA ILE A 60 7.69 6.05 18.68
C ILE A 60 6.80 4.95 18.08
N THR A 61 5.59 4.82 18.62
CA THR A 61 4.59 3.87 18.15
C THR A 61 3.66 4.51 17.12
N THR A 62 3.07 3.69 16.24
CA THR A 62 2.10 4.17 15.24
C THR A 62 0.86 4.81 15.87
N ARG A 63 0.54 4.48 17.13
CA ARG A 63 -0.58 5.10 17.86
C ARG A 63 -0.24 6.52 18.31
N GLU A 64 0.97 6.73 18.82
CA GLU A 64 1.42 8.07 19.23
C GLU A 64 1.47 9.01 18.02
N VAL A 65 2.03 8.56 16.90
CA VAL A 65 2.02 9.33 15.63
C VAL A 65 0.60 9.67 15.18
N ALA A 66 -0.35 8.74 15.32
CA ALA A 66 -1.74 8.96 14.96
C ALA A 66 -2.41 10.02 15.84
N VAL A 67 -2.13 10.02 17.15
CA VAL A 67 -2.65 11.02 18.10
C VAL A 67 -2.02 12.38 17.84
N GLU A 68 -0.70 12.44 17.71
CA GLU A 68 0.06 13.68 17.58
C GLU A 68 -0.28 14.45 16.30
N LEU A 69 -0.48 13.72 15.19
CA LEU A 69 -0.85 14.32 13.91
C LEU A 69 -2.37 14.33 13.66
N SER A 70 -3.18 13.83 14.60
CA SER A 70 -4.64 13.64 14.43
C SER A 70 -5.01 12.88 13.15
N ILE A 71 -4.21 11.86 12.80
CA ILE A 71 -4.40 11.02 11.61
C ILE A 71 -4.95 9.67 12.04
N ASN A 72 -5.73 9.02 11.19
CA ASN A 72 -6.16 7.66 11.46
C ASN A 72 -4.94 6.68 11.53
N LYS A 73 -5.04 5.67 12.40
CA LYS A 73 -3.97 4.69 12.62
C LYS A 73 -3.53 3.98 11.33
N GLY A 74 -4.47 3.70 10.42
CA GLY A 74 -4.18 3.00 9.16
C GLY A 74 -3.32 3.83 8.20
N THR A 75 -3.58 5.12 8.11
CA THR A 75 -2.82 6.08 7.31
C THR A 75 -1.44 6.30 7.91
N ALA A 76 -1.33 6.40 9.24
CA ALA A 76 -0.02 6.46 9.90
C ALA A 76 0.81 5.20 9.58
N LEU A 77 0.22 4.01 9.67
CA LEU A 77 0.88 2.75 9.32
C LEU A 77 1.31 2.73 7.84
N TYR A 78 0.42 3.17 6.94
CA TYR A 78 0.70 3.26 5.52
C TYR A 78 1.86 4.23 5.22
N ILE A 79 1.88 5.40 5.84
CA ILE A 79 2.96 6.38 5.64
C ILE A 79 4.30 5.81 6.12
N ILE A 80 4.34 5.22 7.32
CA ILE A 80 5.57 4.68 7.90
C ILE A 80 6.13 3.53 7.06
N HIS A 81 5.28 2.55 6.70
CA HIS A 81 5.74 1.34 6.02
C HIS A 81 5.82 1.46 4.50
N LYS A 82 4.83 2.07 3.84
CA LYS A 82 4.77 2.13 2.36
C LYS A 82 5.44 3.37 1.79
N LYS A 83 5.32 4.54 2.44
CA LYS A 83 5.93 5.78 1.92
C LYS A 83 7.37 5.98 2.41
N LEU A 84 7.61 5.81 3.70
CA LEU A 84 8.93 6.03 4.30
C LEU A 84 9.79 4.76 4.36
N GLY A 85 9.18 3.57 4.25
CA GLY A 85 9.91 2.30 4.23
C GLY A 85 10.49 1.86 5.58
N TYR A 86 10.06 2.46 6.69
CA TYR A 86 10.57 2.10 8.01
C TYR A 86 10.04 0.72 8.46
N GLY A 87 10.92 -0.07 9.06
CA GLY A 87 10.61 -1.35 9.70
C GLY A 87 11.02 -1.35 11.16
N LYS A 88 10.21 -1.99 12.02
CA LYS A 88 10.58 -2.17 13.42
C LYS A 88 11.66 -3.24 13.52
N VAL A 89 12.85 -2.84 13.99
CA VAL A 89 13.94 -3.76 14.31
C VAL A 89 14.01 -3.92 15.82
N VAL A 90 14.05 -5.16 16.29
CA VAL A 90 14.31 -5.48 17.69
C VAL A 90 15.75 -5.99 17.77
N HIS A 91 16.59 -5.33 18.57
CA HIS A 91 17.92 -5.85 18.89
C HIS A 91 17.76 -6.97 19.92
N SER A 92 17.97 -8.22 19.50
CA SER A 92 18.13 -9.32 20.45
C SER A 92 19.47 -9.13 21.15
N GLY A 93 19.43 -8.93 22.47
CA GLY A 93 20.63 -8.77 23.28
C GLY A 93 21.45 -10.04 23.31
N CYS A 94 22.42 -10.18 22.40
CA CYS A 94 23.50 -11.15 22.52
C CYS A 94 24.75 -10.64 21.77
N PRO A 95 25.75 -10.08 22.48
CA PRO A 95 26.89 -9.41 21.86
C PRO A 95 27.78 -10.31 21.00
N SER A 96 27.85 -11.61 21.27
CA SER A 96 28.83 -12.53 20.67
C SER A 96 28.43 -13.09 19.29
N ILE A 97 27.12 -13.20 18.99
CA ILE A 97 26.63 -13.76 17.72
C ILE A 97 26.48 -12.68 16.61
N CYS A 98 26.48 -11.40 16.99
CA CYS A 98 26.11 -10.30 16.10
C CYS A 98 27.17 -9.96 15.04
N GLN A 99 28.47 -10.14 15.33
CA GLN A 99 29.55 -9.81 14.37
C GLN A 99 29.45 -10.60 13.05
N ARG A 100 28.83 -11.79 13.08
CA ARG A 100 28.66 -12.64 11.89
C ARG A 100 27.47 -12.22 11.02
N ILE A 101 26.47 -11.55 11.59
CA ILE A 101 25.25 -11.14 10.88
C ILE A 101 25.43 -9.77 10.24
N THR A 102 26.13 -8.84 10.88
CA THR A 102 26.38 -7.49 10.35
C THR A 102 27.14 -7.53 9.02
N ARG A 103 28.20 -8.36 8.92
CA ARG A 103 28.97 -8.54 7.66
C ARG A 103 28.18 -9.17 6.51
N ARG A 104 27.05 -9.84 6.78
CA ARG A 104 26.22 -10.47 5.73
C ARG A 104 25.18 -9.53 5.13
N ARG A 105 24.88 -8.40 5.78
CA ARG A 105 23.87 -7.43 5.31
C ARG A 105 24.46 -6.24 4.55
N GLU A 106 25.79 -6.07 4.57
CA GLU A 106 26.50 -5.02 3.85
C GLU A 106 26.58 -5.24 2.32
N TRP A 107 26.07 -6.37 1.79
CA TRP A 107 26.15 -6.70 0.36
C TRP A 107 24.81 -6.72 -0.39
N VAL A 108 23.70 -6.30 0.21
CA VAL A 108 22.36 -6.37 -0.45
C VAL A 108 21.81 -4.99 -0.86
N PHE A 109 22.62 -3.94 -0.74
CA PHE A 109 22.30 -2.64 -1.33
C PHE A 109 23.55 -2.04 -1.98
N ALA A 110 23.84 -2.51 -3.20
CA ALA A 110 24.58 -1.78 -4.22
C ALA A 110 23.70 -1.72 -5.47
#